data_AF-A0A0D2TC11-F1
#
_entry.id   AF-A0A0D2TC11-F1
#
_cell.length_a   1.000
_cell.length_b   1.000
_cell.length_c   1.000
_cell.angle_alpha   90.00
_cell.angle_beta   90.00
_cell.angle_gamma   90.00
#
_symmetry.space_group_name_H-M   'P 1'
#
loop_
_entity.id
_entity.type
_entity.pdbx_description
1 polymer ?
#
loop_
_entity_poly.entity_id
_entity_poly.type
_entity_poly.pdbx_seq_one_letter_code
_entity_poly.pdbx_strand_id
1 'polypeptide(L)'
;YECEKPWIPWLLPTIVLANIIIFVLMMYTNNCPKNNKGSKGKCVARYLGRFSFQPTKENPLFGPSSNTMDKWGALQWSKVVHGKQGWRFITCLWLHGGLIHLFANVFSFVFIGIRHEQQFGYVRVGVIYLLSGFGGGILSSLFMQHTTTVGASGALFGLIGAMCSEFLTNWTIYTYKVTAVITFISIIVLNLAVGVLPHIDNFANIGGFFTGFLLGFVLLFRPQSGWIKPQHRPAGAAVIPKYKPYQYVFCVIAVLLLIVGFGMGLLLVFKGANGNKHCSWCHHLTCAPTSKWPCGY
;
A
#
# COMPACT_ATOMS: atom_id res chain seq x y z
N TYR A 1 -0.24 34.31 -11.64
CA TYR A 1 -0.01 33.05 -10.91
C TYR A 1 -1.05 32.99 -9.81
N GLU A 2 -2.15 32.25 -9.99
CA GLU A 2 -2.97 31.89 -8.82
C GLU A 2 -2.08 31.00 -7.96
N CYS A 3 -1.63 31.50 -6.80
CA CYS A 3 -1.18 30.62 -5.73
C CYS A 3 -2.39 29.74 -5.40
N GLU A 4 -2.42 28.51 -5.89
CA GLU A 4 -3.33 27.50 -5.36
C GLU A 4 -3.16 27.53 -3.84
N LYS A 5 -4.23 27.88 -3.11
CA LYS A 5 -4.19 27.94 -1.66
C LYS A 5 -3.62 26.62 -1.15
N PRO A 6 -2.60 26.62 -0.26
CA PRO A 6 -2.00 25.39 0.21
C PRO A 6 -3.10 24.50 0.80
N TRP A 7 -3.29 23.34 0.17
CA TRP A 7 -4.30 22.39 0.57
C TRP A 7 -3.97 21.87 1.97
N ILE A 8 -4.89 22.00 2.92
CA ILE A 8 -4.69 21.45 4.27
C ILE A 8 -4.93 19.93 4.16
N PRO A 9 -3.90 19.10 4.39
CA PRO A 9 -4.03 17.65 4.30
C PRO A 9 -4.88 17.16 5.49
N TRP A 10 -5.88 16.35 5.21
CA TRP A 10 -6.77 15.79 6.23
C TRP A 10 -7.05 14.30 6.00
N LEU A 11 -7.06 13.83 4.75
CA LEU A 11 -7.42 12.46 4.42
C LEU A 11 -6.38 11.47 4.94
N LEU A 12 -5.11 11.69 4.62
CA LEU A 12 -4.04 10.78 5.04
C LEU A 12 -3.77 10.82 6.55
N PRO A 13 -3.78 12.00 7.22
CA PRO A 13 -3.79 12.05 8.68
C PRO A 13 -4.95 11.26 9.29
N THR A 14 -6.15 11.34 8.70
CA THR A 14 -7.31 10.58 9.15
C THR A 14 -7.12 9.07 8.96
N ILE A 15 -6.53 8.64 7.84
CA ILE A 15 -6.20 7.22 7.60
C ILE A 15 -5.19 6.72 8.62
N VAL A 16 -4.15 7.49 8.92
CA VAL A 16 -3.17 7.16 9.96
C VAL A 16 -3.85 6.99 11.32
N LEU A 17 -4.72 7.93 11.70
CA LEU A 17 -5.47 7.85 12.95
C LEU A 17 -6.39 6.60 12.98
N ALA A 18 -7.12 6.33 11.90
CA ALA A 18 -7.97 5.15 11.78
C ALA A 18 -7.16 3.85 11.91
N ASN A 19 -5.98 3.78 11.28
CA ASN A 19 -5.07 2.63 11.38
C ASN A 19 -4.59 2.38 12.80
N ILE A 20 -4.24 3.44 13.54
CA ILE A 20 -3.85 3.34 14.96
C ILE A 20 -5.03 2.83 15.80
N ILE A 21 -6.23 3.40 15.62
CA ILE A 21 -7.44 2.98 16.34
C ILE A 21 -7.75 1.51 16.07
N ILE A 22 -7.78 1.10 14.80
CA ILE A 22 -8.08 -0.27 14.40
C ILE A 22 -7.04 -1.24 14.95
N PHE A 23 -5.76 -0.88 14.96
CA PHE A 23 -4.72 -1.70 15.58
C PHE A 23 -4.95 -1.89 17.08
N VAL A 24 -5.29 -0.82 17.81
CA VAL A 24 -5.60 -0.90 19.25
C VAL A 24 -6.82 -1.78 19.51
N LEU A 25 -7.89 -1.63 18.74
CA LEU A 25 -9.10 -2.46 18.85
C LEU A 25 -8.82 -3.94 18.53
N MET A 26 -8.03 -4.20 17.50
CA MET A 26 -7.60 -5.54 17.14
C MET A 26 -6.78 -6.17 18.29
N MET A 27 -5.84 -5.43 18.89
CA MET A 27 -5.08 -5.88 20.06
C MET A 27 -5.96 -6.14 21.27
N TYR A 28 -7.00 -5.32 21.49
CA TYR A 28 -7.99 -5.56 22.54
C TYR A 28 -8.71 -6.91 22.36
N THR A 29 -9.12 -7.23 21.13
CA THR A 29 -9.78 -8.52 20.83
C THR A 29 -8.82 -9.71 20.83
N ASN A 30 -7.54 -9.48 20.52
CA ASN A 30 -6.52 -10.53 20.51
C ASN A 30 -6.39 -11.19 21.88
N ASN A 31 -6.37 -10.38 22.96
CA ASN A 31 -6.34 -10.82 24.35
C ASN A 31 -5.45 -12.07 24.57
N CYS A 32 -4.16 -11.92 24.29
CA CYS A 32 -3.20 -13.03 24.36
C CYS A 32 -3.26 -13.80 25.68
N PRO A 33 -3.31 -13.17 26.88
CA PRO A 33 -3.29 -13.90 28.14
C PRO A 33 -4.48 -14.84 28.33
N LYS A 34 -5.64 -14.53 27.75
CA LYS A 34 -6.84 -15.38 27.82
C LYS A 34 -6.87 -16.44 26.71
N ASN A 35 -6.40 -16.08 25.51
CA ASN A 35 -6.59 -16.90 24.31
C ASN A 35 -5.39 -17.80 23.96
N ASN A 36 -4.19 -17.51 24.49
CA ASN A 36 -2.99 -18.31 24.25
C ASN A 36 -2.92 -19.47 25.25
N LYS A 37 -3.05 -20.70 24.75
CA LYS A 37 -2.92 -21.94 25.54
C LYS A 37 -1.46 -22.33 25.86
N GLY A 38 -0.48 -21.49 25.51
CA GLY A 38 0.94 -21.70 25.81
C GLY A 38 1.70 -22.53 24.78
N SER A 39 1.03 -23.05 23.75
CA SER A 39 1.61 -23.96 22.75
C SER A 39 2.75 -23.35 21.91
N LYS A 40 2.83 -22.03 21.80
CA LYS A 40 3.87 -21.30 21.04
C LYS A 40 4.75 -20.40 21.93
N GLY A 41 4.67 -20.56 23.24
CA GLY A 41 5.39 -19.75 24.23
C GLY A 41 4.51 -18.75 24.98
N LYS A 42 5.13 -17.96 25.86
CA LYS A 42 4.46 -16.95 26.70
C LYS A 42 4.21 -15.67 25.91
N CYS A 43 3.07 -15.01 26.17
CA CYS A 43 2.76 -13.69 25.64
C CYS A 43 3.83 -12.67 26.03
N VAL A 44 4.10 -11.71 25.14
CA VAL A 44 5.05 -10.61 25.37
C VAL A 44 4.33 -9.42 26.00
N ALA A 45 5.01 -8.68 26.88
CA ALA A 45 4.46 -7.52 27.58
C ALA A 45 3.15 -7.83 28.34
N ARG A 46 3.19 -8.86 29.21
CA ARG A 46 2.03 -9.31 30.01
C ARG A 46 1.44 -8.23 30.91
N TYR A 47 2.24 -7.23 31.30
CA TYR A 47 1.79 -6.09 32.11
C TYR A 47 0.74 -5.22 31.38
N LEU A 48 0.63 -5.32 30.04
CA LEU A 48 -0.39 -4.63 29.24
C LEU A 48 -1.77 -5.32 29.27
N GLY A 49 -1.92 -6.43 30.00
CA GLY A 49 -3.19 -7.14 30.13
C GLY A 49 -3.76 -7.61 28.79
N ARG A 50 -4.97 -7.16 28.43
CA ARG A 50 -5.61 -7.57 27.15
C ARG A 50 -4.80 -7.16 25.92
N PHE A 51 -3.98 -6.12 26.01
CA PHE A 51 -3.17 -5.60 24.91
C PHE A 51 -1.81 -6.30 24.76
N SER A 52 -1.53 -7.36 25.52
CA SER A 52 -0.29 -8.12 25.35
C SER A 52 -0.16 -8.73 23.96
N PHE A 53 1.08 -8.76 23.46
CA PHE A 53 1.41 -9.30 22.15
C PHE A 53 1.53 -10.82 22.17
N GLN A 54 1.33 -11.44 21.02
CA GLN A 54 1.62 -12.86 20.84
C GLN A 54 3.11 -13.16 21.04
N PRO A 55 3.48 -14.41 21.35
CA PRO A 55 4.88 -14.82 21.41
C PRO A 55 5.61 -14.43 20.12
N THR A 56 6.87 -13.96 20.22
CA THR A 56 7.66 -13.56 19.04
C THR A 56 7.91 -14.69 18.05
N LYS A 57 7.83 -15.95 18.49
CA LYS A 57 7.84 -17.14 17.63
C LYS A 57 6.61 -17.26 16.73
N GLU A 58 5.47 -16.71 17.16
CA GLU A 58 4.24 -16.66 16.38
C GLU A 58 4.17 -15.38 15.55
N ASN A 59 4.45 -14.22 16.17
CA ASN A 59 4.41 -12.93 15.50
C ASN A 59 5.58 -12.05 15.97
N PRO A 60 6.66 -11.94 15.17
CA PRO A 60 7.83 -11.14 15.55
C PRO A 60 7.59 -9.63 15.47
N LEU A 61 6.47 -9.17 14.89
CA LEU A 61 6.15 -7.75 14.73
C LEU A 61 5.57 -7.10 16.00
N PHE A 62 5.53 -7.83 17.13
CA PHE A 62 4.80 -7.44 18.34
C PHE A 62 3.33 -7.13 18.00
N GLY A 63 2.61 -8.18 17.60
CA GLY A 63 1.24 -8.06 17.10
C GLY A 63 0.30 -9.15 17.62
N PRO A 64 -0.91 -9.22 17.04
CA PRO A 64 -1.91 -10.22 17.39
C PRO A 64 -1.64 -11.56 16.69
N SER A 65 -2.50 -12.55 16.94
CA SER A 65 -2.45 -13.84 16.24
C SER A 65 -3.05 -13.74 14.82
N SER A 66 -2.64 -14.64 13.93
CA SER A 66 -3.23 -14.75 12.57
C SER A 66 -4.75 -14.95 12.61
N ASN A 67 -5.25 -15.70 13.59
CA ASN A 67 -6.69 -15.91 13.78
C ASN A 67 -7.42 -14.60 14.14
N THR A 68 -6.78 -13.72 14.92
CA THR A 68 -7.37 -12.41 15.24
C THR A 68 -7.39 -11.54 13.98
N MET A 69 -6.29 -11.46 13.24
CA MET A 69 -6.24 -10.69 11.98
C MET A 69 -7.30 -11.19 10.99
N ASP A 70 -7.43 -12.50 10.86
CA ASP A 70 -8.40 -13.15 10.00
C ASP A 70 -9.87 -12.82 10.37
N LYS A 71 -10.19 -12.79 11.67
CA LYS A 71 -11.52 -12.35 12.16
C LYS A 71 -11.81 -10.89 11.81
N TRP A 72 -10.80 -10.04 11.81
CA TRP A 72 -10.92 -8.61 11.50
C TRP A 72 -10.93 -8.29 10.01
N GLY A 73 -10.86 -9.30 9.14
CA GLY A 73 -10.94 -9.09 7.69
C GLY A 73 -9.59 -9.02 7.00
N ALA A 74 -8.55 -9.63 7.57
CA ALA A 74 -7.29 -9.83 6.86
C ALA A 74 -7.51 -10.64 5.59
N LEU A 75 -6.62 -10.44 4.62
CA LEU A 75 -6.72 -11.07 3.32
C LEU A 75 -6.32 -12.53 3.43
N GLN A 76 -7.19 -13.40 2.92
CA GLN A 76 -6.94 -14.83 2.82
C GLN A 76 -7.65 -15.37 1.58
N TRP A 77 -6.89 -15.90 0.62
CA TRP A 77 -7.40 -16.31 -0.69
C TRP A 77 -8.61 -17.25 -0.61
N SER A 78 -8.54 -18.30 0.22
CA SER A 78 -9.63 -19.28 0.34
C SER A 78 -10.95 -18.63 0.79
N LYS A 79 -10.91 -17.63 1.67
CA LYS A 79 -12.11 -16.91 2.12
C LYS A 79 -12.66 -15.96 1.07
N VAL A 80 -11.79 -15.35 0.28
CA VAL A 80 -12.19 -14.48 -0.82
C VAL A 80 -12.86 -15.30 -1.91
N VAL A 81 -12.24 -16.40 -2.34
CA VAL A 81 -12.71 -17.20 -3.48
C VAL A 81 -13.82 -18.18 -3.09
N HIS A 82 -13.58 -19.07 -2.13
CA HIS A 82 -14.59 -20.06 -1.72
C HIS A 82 -15.62 -19.46 -0.76
N GLY A 83 -15.18 -18.61 0.16
CA GLY A 83 -16.07 -17.95 1.12
C GLY A 83 -16.84 -16.75 0.56
N LYS A 84 -16.55 -16.33 -0.69
CA LYS A 84 -17.13 -15.15 -1.35
C LYS A 84 -16.96 -13.84 -0.55
N GLN A 85 -15.92 -13.74 0.27
CA GLN A 85 -15.67 -12.60 1.16
C GLN A 85 -14.83 -11.51 0.47
N GLY A 86 -15.31 -11.00 -0.68
CA GLY A 86 -14.60 -9.99 -1.49
C GLY A 86 -14.34 -8.67 -0.76
N TRP A 87 -15.15 -8.34 0.26
CA TRP A 87 -14.93 -7.19 1.15
C TRP A 87 -13.57 -7.21 1.86
N ARG A 88 -12.92 -8.38 1.96
CA ARG A 88 -11.57 -8.52 2.53
C ARG A 88 -10.50 -7.75 1.77
N PHE A 89 -10.70 -7.50 0.48
CA PHE A 89 -9.82 -6.64 -0.30
C PHE A 89 -9.81 -5.18 0.17
N ILE A 90 -10.86 -4.74 0.87
CA ILE A 90 -10.98 -3.38 1.39
C ILE A 90 -10.62 -3.34 2.86
N THR A 91 -11.08 -4.31 3.66
CA THR A 91 -10.78 -4.32 5.11
C THR A 91 -9.30 -4.54 5.40
N CYS A 92 -8.60 -5.31 4.56
CA CYS A 92 -7.18 -5.57 4.77
C CYS A 92 -6.30 -4.31 4.69
N LEU A 93 -6.75 -3.23 4.01
CA LEU A 93 -6.02 -1.95 3.93
C LEU A 93 -5.87 -1.26 5.29
N TRP A 94 -6.72 -1.59 6.26
CA TRP A 94 -6.76 -0.94 7.57
C TRP A 94 -6.06 -1.76 8.66
N LEU A 95 -5.66 -3.00 8.35
CA LEU A 95 -5.09 -3.93 9.31
C LEU A 95 -3.57 -3.89 9.28
N HIS A 96 -2.97 -4.12 10.45
CA HIS A 96 -1.52 -4.12 10.62
C HIS A 96 -1.07 -5.40 11.33
N GLY A 97 0.01 -6.01 10.83
CA GLY A 97 0.52 -7.27 11.34
C GLY A 97 1.15 -7.17 12.73
N GLY A 98 1.51 -5.98 13.18
CA GLY A 98 2.11 -5.73 14.49
C GLY A 98 2.57 -4.29 14.65
N LEU A 99 3.10 -3.97 15.82
CA LEU A 99 3.54 -2.62 16.18
C LEU A 99 4.67 -2.11 15.27
N ILE A 100 5.63 -2.97 14.91
CA ILE A 100 6.73 -2.60 14.01
C ILE A 100 6.19 -2.22 12.63
N HIS A 101 5.24 -3.01 12.12
CA HIS A 101 4.62 -2.76 10.83
C HIS A 101 3.80 -1.45 10.84
N LEU A 102 3.00 -1.22 11.90
CA LEU A 102 2.26 0.03 12.06
C LEU A 102 3.19 1.24 12.10
N PHE A 103 4.27 1.19 12.88
CA PHE A 103 5.22 2.29 12.99
C PHE A 103 5.87 2.61 11.64
N ALA A 104 6.35 1.60 10.91
CA ALA A 104 6.96 1.79 9.58
C ALA A 104 5.97 2.42 8.58
N ASN A 105 4.71 1.99 8.62
CA ASN A 105 3.66 2.50 7.74
C ASN A 105 3.31 3.97 8.06
N VAL A 106 3.09 4.29 9.34
CA VAL A 106 2.80 5.66 9.81
C VAL A 106 3.96 6.60 9.51
N PHE A 107 5.20 6.17 9.78
CA PHE A 107 6.39 6.94 9.43
C PHE A 107 6.40 7.29 7.94
N SER A 108 6.19 6.30 7.07
CA SER A 108 6.16 6.50 5.62
C SER A 108 5.01 7.42 5.17
N PHE A 109 3.83 7.33 5.81
CA PHE A 109 2.70 8.22 5.55
C PHE A 109 3.00 9.68 5.86
N VAL A 110 3.69 9.95 6.97
CA VAL A 110 4.05 11.32 7.37
C VAL A 110 5.01 11.94 6.35
N PHE A 111 6.00 11.19 5.86
CA PHE A 111 7.01 11.72 4.95
C PHE A 111 6.56 11.82 3.49
N ILE A 112 5.83 10.82 2.98
CA ILE A 112 5.41 10.78 1.57
C ILE A 112 3.96 11.22 1.42
N GLY A 113 3.09 10.59 2.21
CA GLY A 113 1.66 10.73 2.07
C GLY A 113 1.18 12.17 2.19
N ILE A 114 1.44 12.79 3.34
CA ILE A 114 0.96 14.16 3.64
C ILE A 114 1.39 15.15 2.56
N ARG A 115 2.65 15.05 2.09
CA ARG A 115 3.17 15.89 1.01
C ARG A 115 2.46 15.63 -0.31
N HIS A 116 2.17 14.37 -0.64
CA HIS A 116 1.39 14.00 -1.83
C HIS A 116 -0.02 14.61 -1.80
N GLU A 117 -0.69 14.54 -0.65
CA GLU A 117 -2.04 15.13 -0.48
C GLU A 117 -2.00 16.65 -0.65
N GLN A 118 -1.01 17.33 -0.08
CA GLN A 118 -0.83 18.78 -0.25
C GLN A 118 -0.60 19.18 -1.71
N GLN A 119 0.09 18.34 -2.49
CA GLN A 119 0.45 18.64 -3.88
C GLN A 119 -0.64 18.30 -4.90
N PHE A 120 -1.46 17.29 -4.62
CA PHE A 120 -2.40 16.74 -5.61
C PHE A 120 -3.86 16.72 -5.15
N GLY A 121 -4.12 17.05 -3.89
CA GLY A 121 -5.43 17.00 -3.28
C GLY A 121 -5.86 15.60 -2.86
N TYR A 122 -6.72 15.57 -1.85
CA TYR A 122 -7.23 14.35 -1.22
C TYR A 122 -7.96 13.39 -2.17
N VAL A 123 -8.69 13.89 -3.18
CA VAL A 123 -9.47 13.02 -4.09
C VAL A 123 -8.55 12.11 -4.90
N ARG A 124 -7.53 12.68 -5.55
CA ARG A 124 -6.60 11.92 -6.40
C ARG A 124 -5.78 10.94 -5.56
N VAL A 125 -5.28 11.42 -4.43
CA VAL A 125 -4.51 10.60 -3.48
C VAL A 125 -5.36 9.48 -2.89
N GLY A 126 -6.61 9.75 -2.55
CA GLY A 126 -7.55 8.74 -2.03
C GLY A 126 -7.86 7.66 -3.06
N VAL A 127 -8.10 8.03 -4.33
CA VAL A 127 -8.32 7.05 -5.42
C VAL A 127 -7.07 6.20 -5.64
N ILE A 128 -5.88 6.81 -5.69
CA ILE A 128 -4.62 6.06 -5.82
C ILE A 128 -4.44 5.09 -4.65
N TYR A 129 -4.68 5.56 -3.42
CA TYR A 129 -4.56 4.75 -2.21
C TYR A 129 -5.46 3.51 -2.27
N LEU A 130 -6.77 3.69 -2.53
CA LEU A 130 -7.74 2.61 -2.54
C LEU A 130 -7.48 1.61 -3.68
N LEU A 131 -7.29 2.09 -4.91
CA LEU A 131 -7.08 1.21 -6.07
C LEU A 131 -5.73 0.49 -5.99
N SER A 132 -4.69 1.12 -5.45
CA SER A 132 -3.40 0.45 -5.25
C SER A 132 -3.47 -0.61 -4.17
N GLY A 133 -4.19 -0.35 -3.07
CA GLY A 133 -4.48 -1.40 -2.08
C GLY A 133 -5.22 -2.59 -2.69
N PHE A 134 -6.21 -2.32 -3.54
CA PHE A 134 -6.94 -3.36 -4.27
C PHE A 134 -6.04 -4.16 -5.23
N GLY A 135 -5.24 -3.49 -6.05
CA GLY A 135 -4.28 -4.13 -6.96
C GLY A 135 -3.22 -4.94 -6.22
N GLY A 136 -2.74 -4.44 -5.09
CA GLY A 136 -1.87 -5.19 -4.16
C GLY A 136 -2.56 -6.43 -3.62
N GLY A 137 -3.83 -6.32 -3.20
CA GLY A 137 -4.62 -7.45 -2.73
C GLY A 137 -4.82 -8.53 -3.79
N ILE A 138 -5.03 -8.16 -5.06
CA ILE A 138 -5.11 -9.12 -6.18
C ILE A 138 -3.80 -9.88 -6.31
N LEU A 139 -2.66 -9.18 -6.38
CA LEU A 139 -1.36 -9.82 -6.55
C LEU A 139 -1.01 -10.71 -5.34
N SER A 140 -1.27 -10.22 -4.13
CA SER A 140 -1.20 -10.99 -2.89
C SER A 140 -2.01 -12.29 -2.98
N SER A 141 -3.26 -12.22 -3.43
CA SER A 141 -4.14 -13.40 -3.51
C SER A 141 -3.66 -14.45 -4.52
N LEU A 142 -2.87 -14.08 -5.52
CA LEU A 142 -2.29 -15.01 -6.49
C LEU A 142 -1.06 -15.76 -5.94
N PHE A 143 -0.28 -15.11 -5.08
CA PHE A 143 1.01 -15.63 -4.58
C PHE A 143 0.98 -16.08 -3.11
N MET A 144 0.01 -15.62 -2.31
CA MET A 144 -0.10 -15.89 -0.86
C MET A 144 -1.42 -16.61 -0.53
N GLN A 145 -1.58 -17.83 -1.03
CA GLN A 145 -2.85 -18.58 -0.89
C GLN A 145 -3.07 -19.21 0.48
N HIS A 146 -2.00 -19.57 1.20
CA HIS A 146 -2.06 -20.33 2.45
C HIS A 146 -1.84 -19.48 3.72
N THR A 147 -1.57 -18.19 3.55
CA THR A 147 -1.23 -17.28 4.66
C THR A 147 -2.28 -16.19 4.81
N THR A 148 -2.41 -15.70 6.05
CA THR A 148 -3.22 -14.51 6.34
C THR A 148 -2.30 -13.30 6.25
N THR A 149 -2.62 -12.38 5.35
CA THR A 149 -1.84 -11.17 5.09
C THR A 149 -2.67 -9.91 5.33
N VAL A 150 -1.98 -8.80 5.61
CA VAL A 150 -2.58 -7.48 5.74
C VAL A 150 -2.11 -6.57 4.60
N GLY A 151 -2.94 -5.59 4.21
CA GLY A 151 -2.78 -4.86 2.94
C GLY A 151 -2.44 -3.37 3.08
N ALA A 152 -2.30 -2.84 4.29
CA ALA A 152 -2.06 -1.40 4.51
C ALA A 152 -0.83 -0.86 3.79
N SER A 153 0.25 -1.66 3.72
CA SER A 153 1.48 -1.29 3.03
C SER A 153 1.33 -1.25 1.50
N GLY A 154 0.50 -2.10 0.90
CA GLY A 154 0.29 -2.09 -0.57
C GLY A 154 -0.26 -0.75 -1.08
N ALA A 155 -1.20 -0.17 -0.35
CA ALA A 155 -1.76 1.13 -0.67
C ALA A 155 -0.75 2.28 -0.51
N LEU A 156 0.11 2.21 0.51
CA LEU A 156 1.24 3.13 0.68
C LEU A 156 2.26 3.00 -0.47
N PHE A 157 2.63 1.77 -0.87
CA PHE A 157 3.48 1.54 -2.03
C PHE A 157 2.85 2.05 -3.32
N GLY A 158 1.51 2.08 -3.41
CA GLY A 158 0.80 2.79 -4.47
C GLY A 158 1.10 4.28 -4.54
N LEU A 159 1.10 4.98 -3.41
CA LEU A 159 1.49 6.39 -3.36
C LEU A 159 2.95 6.59 -3.79
N ILE A 160 3.84 5.67 -3.39
CA ILE A 160 5.23 5.65 -3.83
C ILE A 160 5.32 5.44 -5.36
N GLY A 161 4.59 4.47 -5.91
CA GLY A 161 4.53 4.24 -7.35
C GLY A 161 4.03 5.45 -8.12
N ALA A 162 2.98 6.11 -7.61
CA ALA A 162 2.45 7.32 -8.22
C ALA A 162 3.48 8.47 -8.20
N MET A 163 4.22 8.64 -7.10
CA MET A 163 5.33 9.58 -7.00
C MET A 163 6.43 9.29 -8.04
N CYS A 164 6.73 8.02 -8.31
CA CYS A 164 7.67 7.63 -9.35
C CYS A 164 7.22 8.10 -10.74
N SER A 165 5.93 7.93 -11.08
CA SER A 165 5.39 8.42 -12.35
C SER A 165 5.40 9.96 -12.45
N GLU A 166 5.22 10.67 -11.32
CA GLU A 166 5.36 12.13 -11.27
C GLU A 166 6.81 12.53 -11.59
N PHE A 167 7.78 11.88 -10.96
CA PHE A 167 9.20 12.15 -11.23
C PHE A 167 9.53 11.96 -12.70
N LEU A 168 9.04 10.90 -13.35
CA LEU A 168 9.29 10.67 -14.78
C LEU A 168 8.65 11.73 -15.67
N THR A 169 7.46 12.22 -15.33
CA THR A 169 6.72 13.17 -16.17
C THR A 169 7.10 14.63 -15.93
N ASN A 170 7.57 14.96 -14.72
CA ASN A 170 7.80 16.33 -14.25
C ASN A 170 9.21 16.55 -13.68
N TRP A 171 10.18 15.72 -14.04
CA TRP A 171 11.57 15.76 -13.55
C TRP A 171 12.21 17.16 -13.54
N THR A 172 11.86 17.99 -14.51
CA THR A 172 12.43 19.34 -14.69
C THR A 172 11.98 20.35 -13.63
N ILE A 173 10.93 20.06 -12.86
CA ILE A 173 10.36 20.97 -11.84
C ILE A 173 11.13 20.88 -10.51
N TYR A 174 11.81 19.76 -10.25
CA TYR A 174 12.48 19.55 -8.95
C TYR A 174 13.81 20.30 -8.86
N THR A 175 13.91 21.22 -7.91
CA THR A 175 15.12 21.98 -7.60
C THR A 175 16.18 21.11 -6.92
N TYR A 176 15.78 20.24 -5.97
CA TYR A 176 16.69 19.35 -5.21
C TYR A 176 16.49 17.88 -5.60
N LYS A 177 16.85 17.54 -6.84
CA LYS A 177 16.60 16.21 -7.44
C LYS A 177 17.25 15.07 -6.66
N VAL A 178 18.51 15.24 -6.28
CA VAL A 178 19.29 14.21 -5.59
C VAL A 178 18.68 13.87 -4.23
N THR A 179 18.36 14.88 -3.42
CA THR A 179 17.72 14.68 -2.11
C THR A 179 16.37 13.99 -2.25
N ALA A 180 15.54 14.40 -3.22
CA ALA A 180 14.23 13.80 -3.46
C ALA A 180 14.35 12.31 -3.85
N VAL A 181 15.30 11.96 -4.72
CA VAL A 181 15.57 10.56 -5.11
C VAL A 181 16.10 9.75 -3.94
N ILE A 182 17.03 10.29 -3.15
CA ILE A 182 17.57 9.59 -1.98
C ILE A 182 16.44 9.30 -0.99
N THR A 183 15.63 10.30 -0.63
CA THR A 183 14.49 10.10 0.29
C THR A 183 13.52 9.05 -0.25
N PHE A 184 13.20 9.10 -1.54
CA PHE A 184 12.34 8.12 -2.21
C PHE A 184 12.90 6.69 -2.12
N ILE A 185 14.17 6.50 -2.47
CA ILE A 185 14.84 5.19 -2.42
C ILE A 185 14.94 4.69 -0.98
N SER A 186 15.32 5.55 -0.03
CA SER A 186 15.44 5.19 1.39
C SER A 186 14.12 4.66 1.94
N ILE A 187 12.99 5.28 1.57
CA ILE A 187 11.67 4.84 2.05
C ILE A 187 11.26 3.51 1.40
N ILE A 188 11.55 3.30 0.12
CA ILE A 188 11.33 2.00 -0.54
C ILE A 188 12.13 0.91 0.15
N VAL A 189 13.43 1.12 0.35
CA VAL A 189 14.33 0.14 0.97
C VAL A 189 13.88 -0.19 2.39
N LEU A 190 13.53 0.82 3.19
CA LEU A 190 13.03 0.62 4.56
C LEU A 190 11.75 -0.23 4.57
N ASN A 191 10.77 0.08 3.71
CA ASN A 191 9.51 -0.65 3.68
C ASN A 191 9.68 -2.08 3.13
N LEU A 192 10.53 -2.29 2.13
CA LEU A 192 10.84 -3.63 1.62
C LEU A 192 11.60 -4.47 2.64
N ALA A 193 12.54 -3.87 3.39
CA ALA A 193 13.27 -4.55 4.46
C ALA A 193 12.32 -5.02 5.58
N VAL A 194 11.38 -4.17 5.97
CA VAL A 194 10.29 -4.53 6.90
C VAL A 194 9.41 -5.63 6.28
N GLY A 195 9.20 -5.61 4.97
CA GLY A 195 8.42 -6.61 4.22
C GLY A 195 9.00 -8.01 4.15
N VAL A 196 10.24 -8.24 4.60
CA VAL A 196 10.82 -9.59 4.73
C VAL A 196 10.33 -10.30 6.00
N LEU A 197 9.70 -9.55 6.93
CA LEU A 197 9.16 -10.10 8.17
C LEU A 197 7.81 -10.80 7.94
N PRO A 198 7.49 -11.85 8.73
CA PRO A 198 6.22 -12.56 8.64
C PRO A 198 5.00 -11.63 8.71
N HIS A 199 3.93 -11.99 7.98
CA HIS A 199 2.66 -11.26 7.87
C HIS A 199 2.68 -9.97 7.05
N ILE A 200 3.85 -9.50 6.59
CA ILE A 200 3.93 -8.42 5.63
C ILE A 200 4.07 -9.03 4.25
N ASP A 201 3.27 -8.52 3.31
CA ASP A 201 3.13 -9.11 1.98
C ASP A 201 3.84 -8.26 0.93
N ASN A 202 4.99 -8.73 0.47
CA ASN A 202 5.74 -8.04 -0.57
C ASN A 202 5.08 -8.15 -1.95
N PHE A 203 4.27 -9.17 -2.22
CA PHE A 203 3.44 -9.18 -3.43
C PHE A 203 2.36 -8.10 -3.37
N ALA A 204 1.77 -7.86 -2.20
CA ALA A 204 0.86 -6.72 -2.03
C ALA A 204 1.56 -5.38 -2.27
N ASN A 205 2.79 -5.22 -1.78
CA ASN A 205 3.61 -4.03 -2.00
C ASN A 205 3.94 -3.82 -3.48
N ILE A 206 4.38 -4.88 -4.17
CA ILE A 206 4.71 -4.84 -5.61
C ILE A 206 3.46 -4.50 -6.43
N GLY A 207 2.34 -5.20 -6.19
CA GLY A 207 1.09 -4.97 -6.91
C GLY A 207 0.55 -3.56 -6.69
N GLY A 208 0.65 -3.08 -5.45
CA GLY A 208 0.31 -1.70 -5.08
C GLY A 208 1.19 -0.68 -5.80
N PHE A 209 2.51 -0.86 -5.80
CA PHE A 209 3.45 0.02 -6.50
C PHE A 209 3.14 0.12 -7.99
N PHE A 210 2.98 -1.01 -8.69
CA PHE A 210 2.67 -1.00 -10.12
C PHE A 210 1.32 -0.34 -10.42
N THR A 211 0.30 -0.63 -9.60
CA THR A 211 -1.02 0.00 -9.75
C THR A 211 -0.93 1.51 -9.57
N GLY A 212 -0.24 1.96 -8.51
CA GLY A 212 -0.02 3.37 -8.23
C GLY A 212 0.81 4.07 -9.29
N PHE A 213 1.83 3.41 -9.84
CA PHE A 213 2.64 3.92 -10.95
C PHE A 213 1.81 4.20 -12.20
N LEU A 214 0.93 3.26 -12.58
CA LEU A 214 0.02 3.46 -13.71
C LEU A 214 -1.03 4.54 -13.42
N LEU A 215 -1.63 4.52 -12.23
CA LEU A 215 -2.59 5.55 -11.82
C LEU A 215 -1.96 6.93 -11.72
N GLY A 216 -0.68 7.01 -11.39
CA GLY A 216 0.04 8.27 -11.31
C GLY A 216 0.18 8.92 -12.68
N PHE A 217 0.39 8.15 -13.76
CA PHE A 217 0.22 8.69 -15.10
C PHE A 217 -1.19 9.24 -15.27
N VAL A 218 -2.26 8.47 -15.01
CA VAL A 218 -3.65 8.89 -15.25
C VAL A 218 -4.08 10.13 -14.44
N LEU A 219 -3.72 10.19 -13.15
CA LEU A 219 -4.31 11.13 -12.18
C LEU A 219 -3.39 12.30 -11.83
N LEU A 220 -2.07 12.17 -11.98
CA LEU A 220 -1.10 13.18 -11.53
C LEU A 220 -0.55 14.05 -12.67
N PHE A 221 -1.26 14.16 -13.79
CA PHE A 221 -0.89 15.06 -14.88
C PHE A 221 -0.90 16.53 -14.45
N ARG A 222 0.28 17.16 -14.53
CA ARG A 222 0.42 18.62 -14.42
C ARG A 222 0.28 19.27 -15.80
N PRO A 223 -0.43 20.42 -15.91
CA PRO A 223 -0.45 21.23 -17.12
C PRO A 223 0.97 21.72 -17.47
N GLN A 224 1.20 22.01 -18.75
CA GLN A 224 2.48 22.60 -19.19
C GLN A 224 2.75 23.94 -18.50
N SER A 225 4.01 24.20 -18.13
CA SER A 225 4.46 25.50 -17.65
C SER A 225 4.12 26.59 -18.66
N GLY A 226 3.31 27.57 -18.26
CA GLY A 226 2.83 28.66 -19.14
C GLY A 226 1.43 28.43 -19.73
N TRP A 227 0.77 27.31 -19.43
CA TRP A 227 -0.65 27.15 -19.78
C TRP A 227 -1.52 28.09 -18.93
N ILE A 228 -2.26 28.96 -19.61
CA ILE A 228 -3.22 29.90 -19.01
C ILE A 228 -4.62 29.42 -19.36
N LYS A 229 -5.53 29.42 -18.38
CA LYS A 229 -6.96 29.11 -18.61
C LYS A 229 -7.49 30.01 -19.73
N PRO A 230 -8.30 29.50 -20.67
CA PRO A 230 -8.79 30.28 -21.81
C PRO A 230 -9.42 31.63 -21.42
N GLN A 231 -10.12 31.65 -20.29
CA GLN A 231 -10.79 32.83 -19.72
C GLN A 231 -9.85 33.96 -19.28
N HIS A 232 -8.58 33.65 -18.99
CA HIS A 232 -7.58 34.60 -18.49
C HIS A 232 -6.45 34.85 -19.51
N ARG A 233 -6.61 34.36 -20.75
CA ARG A 233 -5.59 34.49 -21.78
C ARG A 233 -5.59 35.91 -22.36
N PRO A 234 -4.44 36.61 -22.43
CA PRO A 234 -4.32 37.88 -23.15
C PRO A 234 -4.62 37.72 -24.65
N ALA A 235 -5.28 38.72 -25.25
CA ALA A 235 -5.50 38.73 -26.70
C ALA A 235 -4.15 38.70 -27.44
N GLY A 236 -3.99 37.78 -28.40
CA GLY A 236 -2.75 37.59 -29.16
C GLY A 236 -1.70 36.65 -28.55
N ALA A 237 -1.92 36.11 -27.35
CA ALA A 237 -1.00 35.14 -26.75
C ALA A 237 -1.08 33.75 -27.44
N ALA A 238 0.07 33.13 -27.67
CA ALA A 238 0.18 31.83 -28.34
C ALA A 238 -0.64 30.72 -27.64
N VAL A 239 -1.23 29.83 -28.46
CA VAL A 239 -2.02 28.69 -27.97
C VAL A 239 -1.11 27.53 -27.54
N ILE A 240 -0.69 27.54 -26.28
CA ILE A 240 0.02 26.41 -25.69
C ILE A 240 -1.01 25.34 -25.30
N PRO A 241 -0.89 24.08 -25.79
CA PRO A 241 -1.76 22.99 -25.38
C PRO A 241 -1.61 22.71 -23.87
N LYS A 242 -2.67 22.20 -23.23
CA LYS A 242 -2.66 21.96 -21.78
C LYS A 242 -1.65 20.89 -21.37
N TYR A 243 -1.51 19.85 -22.20
CA TYR A 243 -0.67 18.69 -21.95
C TYR A 243 0.14 18.34 -23.21
N LYS A 244 1.33 17.75 -23.01
CA LYS A 244 2.19 17.27 -24.09
C LYS A 244 1.64 15.97 -24.70
N PRO A 245 1.91 15.68 -25.99
CA PRO A 245 1.44 14.46 -26.65
C PRO A 245 1.81 13.17 -25.91
N TYR A 246 3.05 13.06 -25.38
CA TYR A 246 3.48 11.88 -24.63
C TYR A 246 2.68 11.65 -23.34
N GLN A 247 2.14 12.70 -22.71
CA GLN A 247 1.32 12.56 -21.49
C GLN A 247 0.00 11.86 -21.83
N TYR A 248 -0.63 12.20 -22.97
CA TYR A 248 -1.82 11.49 -23.44
C TYR A 248 -1.52 10.04 -23.81
N VAL A 249 -0.39 9.77 -24.48
CA VAL A 249 0.02 8.40 -24.81
C VAL A 249 0.20 7.57 -23.55
N PHE A 250 0.92 8.08 -22.55
CA PHE A 250 1.07 7.39 -21.25
C PHE A 250 -0.26 7.21 -20.53
N CYS A 251 -1.17 8.18 -20.61
CA CYS A 251 -2.53 8.05 -20.06
C CYS A 251 -3.25 6.84 -20.64
N VAL A 252 -3.34 6.78 -21.98
CA VAL A 252 -4.10 5.74 -22.68
C VAL A 252 -3.51 4.36 -22.40
N ILE A 253 -2.18 4.24 -22.49
CA ILE A 253 -1.49 2.98 -22.17
C ILE A 253 -1.75 2.57 -20.72
N ALA A 254 -1.63 3.49 -19.76
CA ALA A 254 -1.84 3.19 -18.36
C ALA A 254 -3.29 2.75 -18.07
N VAL A 255 -4.29 3.40 -18.67
CA VAL A 255 -5.70 2.99 -18.53
C VAL A 255 -5.93 1.58 -19.09
N LEU A 256 -5.41 1.28 -20.29
CA LEU A 256 -5.54 -0.05 -20.88
C LEU A 256 -4.88 -1.13 -20.00
N LEU A 257 -3.66 -0.86 -19.51
CA LEU A 257 -2.94 -1.79 -18.63
C LEU A 257 -3.67 -2.00 -17.30
N LEU A 258 -4.28 -0.96 -16.72
CA LEU A 258 -5.07 -1.08 -15.49
C LEU A 258 -6.33 -1.93 -15.70
N ILE A 259 -7.07 -1.70 -16.80
CA ILE A 259 -8.29 -2.47 -17.11
C ILE A 259 -7.94 -3.93 -17.34
N VAL A 260 -6.96 -4.21 -18.20
CA VAL A 260 -6.52 -5.58 -18.50
C VAL A 260 -5.94 -6.24 -17.26
N GLY A 261 -5.10 -5.53 -16.51
CA GLY A 261 -4.44 -6.05 -15.31
C GLY A 261 -5.42 -6.42 -14.20
N PHE A 262 -6.39 -5.56 -13.89
CA PHE A 262 -7.43 -5.87 -12.90
C PHE A 262 -8.37 -6.98 -13.39
N GLY A 263 -8.80 -6.93 -14.66
CA GLY A 263 -9.69 -7.96 -15.22
C GLY A 263 -9.04 -9.35 -15.23
N MET A 264 -7.82 -9.44 -15.76
CA MET A 264 -7.06 -10.69 -15.78
C MET A 264 -6.67 -11.15 -14.38
N GLY A 265 -6.22 -10.25 -13.52
CA GLY A 265 -5.85 -10.57 -12.14
C GLY A 265 -7.01 -11.16 -11.34
N LEU A 266 -8.18 -10.53 -11.38
CA LEU A 266 -9.38 -11.05 -10.72
C LEU A 266 -9.79 -12.41 -11.30
N LEU A 267 -9.80 -12.54 -12.63
CA LEU A 267 -10.14 -13.80 -13.29
C LEU A 267 -9.21 -14.93 -12.83
N LEU A 268 -7.91 -14.68 -12.72
CA LEU A 268 -6.93 -15.66 -12.24
C LEU A 268 -7.13 -15.99 -10.77
N VAL A 269 -7.40 -14.99 -9.92
CA VAL A 269 -7.69 -15.20 -8.49
C VAL A 269 -8.89 -16.12 -8.32
N PHE A 270 -10.01 -15.84 -9.00
CA PHE A 270 -11.24 -16.62 -8.89
C PHE A 270 -11.17 -17.99 -9.58
N LYS A 271 -10.28 -18.19 -10.57
CA LYS A 271 -9.95 -19.52 -11.11
C LYS A 271 -9.03 -20.34 -10.21
N GLY A 272 -8.51 -19.76 -9.12
CA GLY A 272 -7.56 -20.42 -8.22
C GLY A 272 -6.18 -20.64 -8.82
N ALA A 273 -5.78 -19.80 -9.78
CA ALA A 273 -4.42 -19.81 -10.28
C ALA A 273 -3.43 -19.49 -9.13
N ASN A 274 -2.38 -20.29 -9.01
CA ASN A 274 -1.33 -20.10 -8.00
C ASN A 274 -0.04 -19.64 -8.70
N GLY A 275 0.36 -18.39 -8.44
CA GLY A 275 1.53 -17.77 -9.05
C GLY A 275 2.85 -18.46 -8.66
N ASN A 276 2.93 -19.08 -7.48
CA ASN A 276 4.15 -19.76 -7.03
C ASN A 276 4.50 -20.98 -7.89
N LYS A 277 3.52 -21.60 -8.58
CA LYS A 277 3.79 -22.71 -9.49
C LYS A 277 4.74 -22.34 -10.63
N HIS A 278 4.85 -21.05 -10.94
CA HIS A 278 5.68 -20.54 -12.04
C HIS A 278 6.97 -19.87 -11.55
N CYS A 279 7.25 -19.89 -10.24
CA CYS A 279 8.37 -19.16 -9.65
C CYS A 279 8.82 -19.79 -8.33
N SER A 280 9.92 -20.54 -8.37
CA SER A 280 10.48 -21.24 -7.20
C SER A 280 11.05 -20.28 -6.13
N TRP A 281 11.54 -19.11 -6.54
CA TRP A 281 12.18 -18.13 -5.65
C TRP A 281 11.19 -17.12 -5.03
N CYS A 282 9.96 -17.07 -5.54
CA CYS A 282 8.93 -16.09 -5.15
C CYS A 282 8.56 -16.18 -3.66
N HIS A 283 8.67 -17.36 -3.07
CA HIS A 283 8.47 -17.57 -1.63
C HIS A 283 9.41 -16.68 -0.79
N HIS A 284 10.69 -16.60 -1.16
CA HIS A 284 11.70 -15.83 -0.42
C HIS A 284 11.50 -14.31 -0.48
N LEU A 285 10.71 -13.80 -1.43
CA LEU A 285 10.38 -12.38 -1.48
C LEU A 285 9.53 -11.94 -0.29
N THR A 286 8.70 -12.82 0.28
CA THR A 286 7.74 -12.42 1.31
C THR A 286 8.14 -12.88 2.71
N CYS A 287 8.96 -13.92 2.84
CA CYS A 287 9.48 -14.32 4.13
C CYS A 287 10.85 -14.99 4.01
N ALA A 288 11.87 -14.39 4.63
CA ALA A 288 13.16 -15.05 4.79
C ALA A 288 13.13 -15.93 6.04
N PRO A 289 13.31 -17.27 5.92
CA PRO A 289 13.33 -18.15 7.08
C PRO A 289 14.57 -17.84 7.94
N THR A 290 14.38 -17.74 9.25
CA THR A 290 15.49 -17.54 10.20
C THR A 290 15.35 -18.51 11.38
N SER A 291 16.41 -18.66 12.17
CA SER A 291 16.36 -19.47 13.41
C SER A 291 15.35 -18.94 14.44
N LYS A 292 14.85 -17.71 14.27
CA LYS A 292 13.92 -17.03 15.20
C LYS A 292 12.45 -17.15 14.78
N TRP A 293 12.14 -17.40 13.50
CA TRP A 293 10.77 -17.55 13.01
C TRP A 293 10.67 -18.47 11.77
N PRO A 294 9.68 -19.38 11.73
CA PRO A 294 9.40 -20.17 10.55
C PRO A 294 8.56 -19.37 9.54
N CYS A 295 8.87 -19.53 8.25
CA CYS A 295 7.97 -19.09 7.17
C CYS A 295 6.98 -20.23 6.89
N GLY A 296 5.68 -19.96 7.06
CA GLY A 296 4.64 -20.93 6.71
C GLY A 296 4.41 -20.92 5.21
N TYR A 297 5.04 -21.88 4.51
CA TYR A 297 4.74 -22.20 3.12
C TYR A 297 3.83 -23.42 3.06
#